data_AF-A0A3S1F5M9-F1
#
_entry.id   AF-A0A3S1F5M9-F1
#
_cell.length_a   1.000
_cell.length_b   1.000
_cell.length_c   1.000
_cell.angle_alpha   90.00
_cell.angle_beta   90.00
_cell.angle_gamma   90.00
#
_symmetry.space_group_name_H-M   'P 1'
#
loop_
_entity.id
_entity.type
_entity.pdbx_description
1 polymer ?
#
loop_
_entity_poly.entity_id
_entity_poly.type
_entity_poly.pdbx_seq_one_letter_code
_entity_poly.pdbx_strand_id
1 'polypeptide(L)' 'ELGSREFIAGDSYSIADITGLIAVDFMKPARIKVPDDCANVLRWHQAVSSRPSASA' A
#
# COMPACT_ATOMS: atom_id res chain seq x y z
N GLU A 1 2.28 -2.31 -12.42
CA GLU A 1 3.60 -2.68 -11.84
C GLU A 1 3.57 -3.57 -10.59
N LEU A 2 2.71 -3.37 -9.57
CA LEU A 2 2.71 -4.21 -8.34
C LEU A 2 2.37 -5.71 -8.53
N GLY A 3 2.02 -6.13 -9.75
CA GLY A 3 1.75 -7.55 -10.06
C GLY A 3 3.01 -8.42 -10.16
N SER A 4 4.18 -7.81 -10.37
CA SER A 4 5.46 -8.52 -10.49
C SER A 4 6.48 -8.13 -9.44
N ARG A 5 6.12 -7.24 -8.50
CA ARG A 5 7.04 -6.65 -7.52
C ARG A 5 6.42 -6.64 -6.13
N GLU A 6 7.26 -6.83 -5.12
CA GLU A 6 6.81 -6.87 -3.73
C GLU A 6 6.40 -5.49 -3.22
N PHE A 7 7.22 -4.47 -3.50
CA PHE A 7 7.08 -3.08 -3.07
C PHE A 7 6.97 -2.12 -4.27
N ILE A 8 6.59 -0.87 -4.01
CA ILE A 8 6.35 0.13 -5.07
C ILE A 8 7.63 0.39 -5.88
N ALA A 9 8.78 0.48 -5.22
CA ALA A 9 10.06 0.79 -5.85
C ALA A 9 10.86 -0.44 -6.31
N GLY A 10 10.31 -1.66 -6.19
CA GLY A 10 11.01 -2.90 -6.49
C GLY A 10 10.88 -3.92 -5.37
N ASP A 11 12.00 -4.54 -5.00
CA ASP A 11 12.04 -5.67 -4.06
C ASP A 11 12.38 -5.25 -2.63
N SER A 12 12.63 -3.95 -2.42
CA SER A 12 12.96 -3.38 -1.10
C SER A 12 11.94 -2.33 -0.70
N TYR A 13 11.55 -2.38 0.58
CA TYR A 13 10.72 -1.35 1.20
C TYR A 13 11.41 0.01 1.15
N SER A 14 10.68 1.05 0.75
CA SER A 14 11.24 2.37 0.49
C SER A 14 10.30 3.50 0.93
N ILE A 15 10.76 4.73 0.77
CA ILE A 15 9.92 5.92 0.97
C ILE A 15 8.67 5.92 0.07
N ALA A 16 8.73 5.28 -1.10
CA ALA A 16 7.58 5.17 -1.99
C ALA A 16 6.43 4.39 -1.32
N ASP A 17 6.75 3.33 -0.56
CA ASP A 17 5.78 2.52 0.17
C ASP A 17 5.19 3.27 1.36
N ILE A 18 6.00 4.07 2.06
CA ILE A 18 5.55 4.95 3.14
C ILE A 18 4.54 5.97 2.59
N THR A 19 4.90 6.68 1.52
CA THR A 19 4.01 7.66 0.88
C THR A 19 2.75 7.01 0.34
N GLY A 20 2.88 5.83 -0.28
CA GLY A 20 1.74 5.06 -0.78
C GLY A 20 0.79 4.64 0.33
N LEU A 21 1.31 4.14 1.47
CA LEU A 21 0.50 3.71 2.60
C LEU A 21 -0.38 4.86 3.10
N ILE A 22 0.24 6.03 3.32
CA ILE A 22 -0.47 7.24 3.72
C ILE A 22 -1.52 7.64 2.68
N ALA A 23 -1.16 7.61 1.39
CA ALA A 23 -2.11 7.94 0.33
C ALA A 23 -3.35 7.05 0.35
N VAL A 24 -3.18 5.72 0.48
CA VAL A 24 -4.31 4.77 0.53
C VAL A 24 -5.13 4.94 1.80
N ASP A 25 -4.50 5.17 2.95
CA ASP A 25 -5.24 5.36 4.20
C ASP A 25 -6.06 6.68 4.19
N PHE A 26 -5.56 7.73 3.55
CA PHE A 26 -6.29 8.99 3.35
C PHE A 26 -7.45 8.91 2.35
N MET A 27 -7.57 7.83 1.58
CA MET A 27 -8.76 7.58 0.75
C MET A 27 -10.00 7.31 1.62
N LYS A 28 -9.83 6.72 2.82
CA LYS A 28 -10.94 6.41 3.73
C LYS A 28 -11.72 7.67 4.17
N PRO A 29 -11.08 8.74 4.70
CA PRO A 29 -11.76 10.01 4.98
C PRO A 29 -12.46 10.62 3.75
N ALA A 30 -11.86 10.45 2.57
CA ALA A 30 -12.44 10.91 1.30
C ALA A 30 -13.60 10.03 0.79
N ARG A 31 -13.93 8.94 1.49
CA ARG A 31 -14.92 7.92 1.09
C ARG A 31 -14.61 7.27 -0.26
N ILE A 32 -13.33 7.21 -0.62
CA ILE A 32 -12.85 6.53 -1.81
C ILE A 32 -12.36 5.14 -1.38
N LYS A 33 -12.82 4.12 -2.08
CA LYS A 33 -12.38 2.73 -1.86
C LYS A 33 -11.40 2.34 -2.96
N VAL A 34 -10.36 1.58 -2.60
CA VAL A 34 -9.59 0.83 -3.61
C VAL A 34 -10.53 -0.21 -4.23
N PRO A 35 -10.69 -0.24 -5.56
CA PRO A 35 -11.51 -1.25 -6.24
C PRO A 35 -11.05 -2.68 -5.90
N ASP A 36 -11.99 -3.61 -5.78
CA ASP A 36 -11.71 -4.99 -5.36
C ASP A 36 -10.91 -5.79 -6.41
N ASP A 37 -10.95 -5.36 -7.68
CA ASP A 37 -10.17 -5.93 -8.78
C ASP A 37 -8.69 -5.51 -8.76
N CYS A 38 -8.32 -4.51 -7.95
CA CYS A 38 -6.95 -4.07 -7.73
C CYS A 38 -6.20 -4.98 -6.74
N ALA A 39 -6.26 -6.31 -6.96
CA ALA A 39 -5.76 -7.33 -6.05
C ALA A 39 -4.29 -7.12 -5.64
N ASN A 40 -3.44 -6.65 -6.56
CA ASN A 40 -2.03 -6.37 -6.28
C ASN A 40 -1.83 -5.19 -5.33
N VAL A 41 -2.69 -4.16 -5.43
CA VAL A 41 -2.67 -3.00 -4.53
C VAL A 41 -3.16 -3.42 -3.15
N LEU A 42 -4.23 -4.20 -3.08
CA LEU A 42 -4.76 -4.72 -1.82
C LEU A 42 -3.74 -5.62 -1.10
N ARG A 43 -3.09 -6.54 -1.82
CA ARG A 43 -1.99 -7.36 -1.32
C ARG A 43 -0.87 -6.51 -0.73
N TRP A 44 -0.40 -5.54 -1.52
CA TRP A 44 0.69 -4.66 -1.11
C TRP A 44 0.31 -3.82 0.13
N HIS A 45 -0.89 -3.22 0.16
CA HIS A 45 -1.37 -2.43 1.29
C HIS A 45 -1.45 -3.28 2.56
N GLN A 46 -2.02 -4.49 2.49
CA GLN A 46 -2.09 -5.40 3.63
C GLN A 46 -0.70 -5.75 4.18
N ALA A 47 0.26 -6.04 3.30
CA ALA A 47 1.63 -6.35 3.71
C ALA A 47 2.31 -5.15 4.37
N VAL A 48 2.22 -3.95 3.78
CA VAL A 48 2.84 -2.73 4.31
C VAL A 48 2.18 -2.27 5.62
N SER A 49 0.86 -2.34 5.74
CA SER A 49 0.12 -1.99 6.96
C SER A 49 0.37 -2.95 8.14
N SER A 50 0.79 -4.18 7.88
CA SER A 50 1.13 -5.16 8.93
C SER A 50 2.48 -4.91 9.60
N ARG A 51 3.31 -4.00 9.08
CA ARG A 51 4.63 -3.71 9.63
C ARG A 51 4.48 -3.04 11.00
N PRO A 52 5.31 -3.37 12.01
CA PRO A 52 5.25 -2.72 13.32
C PRO A 52 5.40 -1.19 13.28
N SER A 53 6.11 -0.66 12.28
CA SER A 53 6.26 0.78 12.07
C SER A 53 4.99 1.47 11.57
N ALA A 54 4.02 0.73 11.03
CA ALA A 54 2.78 1.28 10.48
C ALA A 54 1.70 1.51 11.54
N SER A 55 1.87 0.98 12.76
CA SER A 55 0.97 1.18 13.89
C SER A 55 1.44 2.28 14.86
N ALA A 56 2.37 3.14 14.40
CA ALA A 56 2.87 4.26 15.19
C ALA A 56 1.79 5.29 15.50
#